data_AF-A0A8J2YCD9-F1
#
_entry.id   AF-A0A8J2YCD9-F1
#
_cell.length_a   1.000
_cell.length_b   1.000
_cell.length_c   1.000
_cell.angle_alpha   90.00
_cell.angle_beta   90.00
_cell.angle_gamma   90.00
#
_symmetry.space_group_name_H-M   'P 1'
#
loop_
_entity.id
_entity.type
_entity.pdbx_description
1 polymer ?
#
loop_
_entity_poly.entity_id
_entity_poly.type
_entity_poly.pdbx_seq_one_letter_code
_entity_poly.pdbx_strand_id
1 'polypeptide(L)'
;MITLIRTYKFKLEPKKEQIEKFEWTLGLCRWLYNSMLEQRKFSYKRRDITLTYHKQAIELPELKKEIPEFKEIHSQVLQDVAKRLDKAFQAFFRRVQHGEKPGYPRFQGKNRLIASPILNSGSRSKGSFSSYLRSATFA
;
A
#
# COMPACT_ATOMS: atom_id res chain seq x y z
N MET A 1 -30.04 24.55 -19.30
CA MET A 1 -30.38 23.75 -18.09
C MET A 1 -29.12 23.58 -17.27
N ILE A 2 -29.11 24.02 -16.01
CA ILE A 2 -27.97 23.86 -15.10
C ILE A 2 -28.22 22.61 -14.26
N THR A 3 -27.36 21.60 -14.39
CA THR A 3 -27.47 20.35 -13.63
C THR A 3 -26.86 20.53 -12.25
N LEU A 4 -27.68 20.41 -11.20
CA LEU A 4 -27.24 20.57 -9.82
C LEU A 4 -26.82 19.21 -9.24
N ILE A 5 -25.52 19.02 -9.00
CA ILE A 5 -24.97 17.79 -8.41
C ILE A 5 -25.00 17.93 -6.88
N ARG A 6 -25.83 17.12 -6.22
CA ARG A 6 -25.85 17.03 -4.75
C ARG A 6 -24.86 15.97 -4.30
N THR A 7 -23.98 16.33 -3.37
CA THR A 7 -23.05 15.39 -2.71
C THR A 7 -23.41 15.26 -1.25
N TYR A 8 -23.40 14.02 -0.75
CA TYR A 8 -23.69 13.69 0.64
C TYR A 8 -22.45 13.09 1.30
N LYS A 9 -22.19 13.47 2.55
CA LYS A 9 -21.08 12.97 3.35
C LYS A 9 -21.63 12.19 4.53
N PHE A 10 -21.39 10.88 4.55
CA PHE A 10 -21.80 10.01 5.64
C PHE A 10 -20.57 9.52 6.42
N LYS A 11 -20.73 9.35 7.73
CA LYS A 11 -19.75 8.68 8.58
C LYS A 11 -19.94 7.18 8.41
N LEU A 12 -18.89 6.48 7.99
CA LEU A 12 -18.88 5.02 7.96
C LEU A 12 -18.61 4.50 9.38
N GLU A 13 -19.53 3.70 9.90
CA GLU A 13 -19.36 2.95 11.16
C GLU A 13 -19.26 1.46 10.81
N PRO A 14 -18.05 0.95 10.56
CA PRO A 14 -17.86 -0.42 10.10
C PRO A 14 -18.18 -1.43 11.20
N LYS A 15 -18.79 -2.54 10.82
CA LYS A 15 -19.01 -3.70 11.69
C LYS A 15 -17.66 -4.36 12.03
N LYS A 16 -17.60 -5.07 13.17
CA LYS A 16 -16.38 -5.78 13.61
C LYS A 16 -15.79 -6.70 12.54
N GLU A 17 -16.63 -7.48 11.87
CA GLU A 17 -16.23 -8.36 10.75
C GLU A 17 -15.57 -7.59 9.58
N GLN A 18 -16.05 -6.38 9.29
CA GLN A 18 -15.47 -5.56 8.24
C GLN A 18 -14.08 -5.04 8.66
N ILE A 19 -13.92 -4.68 9.94
CA ILE A 19 -12.63 -4.24 10.50
C ILE A 19 -11.60 -5.36 10.38
N GLU A 20 -11.95 -6.58 10.79
CA GLU A 20 -11.07 -7.75 10.69
C GLU A 20 -10.65 -8.02 9.24
N LYS A 21 -11.59 -7.93 8.30
CA LYS A 21 -11.30 -8.07 6.87
C LYS A 21 -10.35 -6.99 6.34
N PHE A 22 -10.49 -5.75 6.81
CA PHE A 22 -9.56 -4.68 6.47
C PHE A 22 -8.17 -4.92 7.06
N GLU A 23 -8.08 -5.34 8.32
CA GLU A 23 -6.80 -5.66 8.96
C GLU A 23 -6.08 -6.82 8.27
N TRP A 24 -6.81 -7.86 7.89
CA TRP A 24 -6.29 -8.98 7.11
C TRP A 24 -5.76 -8.52 5.75
N THR A 25 -6.54 -7.71 5.03
CA THR A 25 -6.14 -7.14 3.72
C THR A 25 -4.90 -6.27 3.85
N LEU A 26 -4.83 -5.41 4.88
CA LEU A 26 -3.66 -4.58 5.17
C LEU A 26 -2.44 -5.44 5.54
N GLY A 27 -2.65 -6.54 6.26
CA GLY A 27 -1.62 -7.53 6.57
C GLY A 27 -0.97 -8.09 5.32
N LEU A 28 -1.77 -8.54 4.36
CA LEU A 28 -1.30 -9.09 3.08
C LEU A 28 -0.62 -8.03 2.21
N CYS A 29 -1.18 -6.83 2.13
CA CYS A 29 -0.54 -5.72 1.40
C CYS A 29 0.82 -5.35 1.99
N ARG A 30 0.97 -5.41 3.31
CA ARG A 30 2.23 -5.17 4.01
C ARG A 30 3.25 -6.27 3.74
N TRP A 31 2.81 -7.52 3.76
CA TRP A 31 3.65 -8.65 3.40
C TRP A 31 4.16 -8.47 1.97
N LEU A 32 3.28 -8.21 1.01
CA LEU A 32 3.64 -8.00 -0.39
C LEU A 32 4.68 -6.87 -0.56
N TYR A 33 4.44 -5.72 0.08
CA TYR A 33 5.40 -4.60 0.03
C TYR A 33 6.79 -5.01 0.53
N ASN A 34 6.84 -5.69 1.68
CA ASN A 34 8.10 -6.09 2.30
C ASN A 34 8.83 -7.14 1.47
N SER A 35 8.12 -8.14 0.93
CA SER A 35 8.68 -9.15 0.04
C SER A 35 9.28 -8.52 -1.23
N MET A 36 8.55 -7.60 -1.86
CA MET A 36 9.03 -6.89 -3.05
C MET A 36 10.24 -5.98 -2.75
N LEU A 37 10.27 -5.34 -1.59
CA LEU A 37 11.41 -4.53 -1.14
C LEU A 37 12.64 -5.41 -0.88
N GLU A 38 12.46 -6.56 -0.24
CA GLU A 38 13.52 -7.54 0.00
C GLU A 38 14.10 -8.08 -1.30
N GLN A 39 13.24 -8.48 -2.25
CA GLN A 39 13.64 -8.94 -3.57
C GLN A 39 14.50 -7.90 -4.31
N ARG A 40 14.12 -6.61 -4.25
CA ARG A 40 14.92 -5.50 -4.82
C ARG A 40 16.28 -5.40 -4.15
N LYS A 41 16.33 -5.41 -2.82
CA LYS A 41 17.59 -5.36 -2.05
C LYS A 41 18.51 -6.52 -2.36
N PHE A 42 17.96 -7.74 -2.39
CA PHE A 42 18.71 -8.96 -2.67
C PHE A 42 19.26 -8.97 -4.10
N SER A 43 18.43 -8.61 -5.07
CA SER A 43 18.84 -8.57 -6.49
C SER A 43 19.96 -7.57 -6.72
N TYR A 44 19.88 -6.39 -6.08
CA TYR A 44 20.93 -5.39 -6.14
C TYR A 44 22.21 -5.90 -5.47
N LYS A 45 22.12 -6.42 -4.24
CA LYS A 45 23.30 -6.90 -3.51
C LYS A 45 24.04 -8.06 -4.21
N ARG A 46 23.31 -8.94 -4.88
CA ARG A 46 23.88 -10.17 -5.47
C ARG A 46 24.31 -10.02 -6.92
N ARG A 47 23.59 -9.23 -7.71
CA ARG A 47 23.78 -9.15 -9.18
C ARG A 47 23.95 -7.72 -9.69
N ASP A 48 23.90 -6.72 -8.81
CA ASP A 48 23.87 -5.30 -9.16
C ASP A 48 22.70 -4.92 -10.10
N ILE A 49 21.61 -5.69 -10.03
CA ILE A 49 20.43 -5.49 -10.86
C ILE A 49 19.39 -4.68 -10.09
N THR A 50 18.96 -3.57 -10.69
CA THR A 50 17.81 -2.80 -10.21
C THR A 50 16.52 -3.31 -10.84
N LEU A 51 15.61 -3.84 -10.01
CA LEU A 51 14.27 -4.25 -10.47
C LEU A 51 13.33 -3.05 -10.54
N THR A 52 12.57 -2.97 -11.63
CA THR A 52 11.56 -1.93 -11.88
C THR A 52 10.16 -2.42 -11.51
N TYR A 53 9.22 -1.48 -11.34
CA TYR A 53 7.79 -1.79 -11.17
C TYR A 53 7.27 -2.80 -12.21
N HIS A 54 7.60 -2.60 -13.49
CA HIS A 54 7.08 -3.43 -14.57
C HIS A 54 7.46 -4.91 -14.41
N LYS A 55 8.71 -5.21 -14.04
CA LYS A 55 9.17 -6.59 -13.81
C LYS A 55 8.36 -7.25 -12.68
N GLN A 56 8.24 -6.58 -11.54
CA GLN A 56 7.52 -7.16 -10.41
C GLN A 56 5.99 -7.16 -10.61
N ALA A 57 5.45 -6.27 -11.44
CA ALA A 57 4.02 -6.27 -11.77
C ALA A 57 3.63 -7.46 -12.65
N ILE A 58 4.54 -7.94 -13.50
CA ILE A 58 4.36 -9.15 -14.31
C ILE A 58 4.38 -10.41 -13.43
N GLU A 59 5.06 -10.38 -12.28
CA GLU A 59 5.11 -11.49 -11.31
C GLU A 59 3.84 -11.57 -10.45
N LEU A 60 3.04 -10.50 -10.33
CA LEU A 60 1.83 -10.47 -9.48
C LEU A 60 0.77 -11.52 -9.84
N PRO A 61 0.43 -11.77 -11.12
CA PRO A 61 -0.49 -12.84 -11.51
C PRO A 61 0.02 -14.24 -11.12
N GLU A 62 1.33 -14.48 -11.17
CA GLU A 62 1.93 -15.75 -10.76
C GLU A 62 1.83 -15.93 -9.25
N LEU A 63 2.16 -14.87 -8.50
CA LEU A 63 1.99 -14.84 -7.05
C LEU A 63 0.55 -15.13 -6.60
N LYS A 64 -0.45 -14.67 -7.37
CA LYS A 64 -1.87 -15.00 -7.13
C LYS A 64 -2.21 -16.46 -7.36
N LYS A 65 -1.44 -17.19 -8.17
CA LYS A 65 -1.63 -18.64 -8.36
C LYS A 65 -1.07 -19.42 -7.19
N GLU A 66 0.09 -19.00 -6.69
CA GLU A 66 0.79 -19.66 -5.58
C GLU A 66 0.12 -19.40 -4.22
N ILE A 67 -0.37 -18.17 -4.01
CA ILE A 67 -0.92 -17.73 -2.73
C ILE A 67 -2.41 -17.40 -2.91
N PRO A 68 -3.32 -18.31 -2.54
CA PRO A 68 -4.75 -18.16 -2.78
C PRO A 68 -5.36 -16.94 -2.06
N GLU A 69 -4.77 -16.48 -0.96
CA GLU A 69 -5.20 -15.30 -0.20
C GLU A 69 -5.16 -14.02 -1.05
N PHE A 70 -4.27 -13.92 -2.05
CA PHE A 70 -4.23 -12.78 -2.96
C PHE A 70 -5.33 -12.81 -4.04
N LYS A 71 -6.05 -13.94 -4.20
CA LYS A 71 -7.21 -14.02 -5.11
C LYS A 71 -8.41 -13.26 -4.53
N GLU A 72 -8.56 -13.26 -3.21
CA GLU A 72 -9.64 -12.52 -2.53
C GLU A 72 -9.44 -10.99 -2.61
N ILE A 73 -8.20 -10.55 -2.83
CA ILE A 73 -7.86 -9.13 -2.94
C ILE A 73 -7.99 -8.64 -4.39
N HIS A 74 -8.67 -7.50 -4.55
CA HIS A 74 -8.80 -6.82 -5.82
C HIS A 74 -7.42 -6.48 -6.42
N SER A 75 -7.22 -6.81 -7.70
CA SER A 75 -5.94 -6.65 -8.41
C SER A 75 -5.38 -5.23 -8.32
N GLN A 76 -6.24 -4.22 -8.38
CA GLN A 76 -5.86 -2.81 -8.26
C GLN A 76 -5.16 -2.48 -6.94
N VAL A 77 -5.53 -3.13 -5.84
CA VAL A 77 -4.91 -2.90 -4.52
C VAL A 77 -3.45 -3.37 -4.55
N LEU A 78 -3.21 -4.56 -5.11
CA LEU A 78 -1.86 -5.13 -5.22
C LEU A 78 -0.97 -4.32 -6.15
N GLN A 79 -1.53 -3.86 -7.28
CA GLN A 79 -0.83 -2.95 -8.18
C GLN A 79 -0.49 -1.61 -7.52
N ASP A 80 -1.39 -1.06 -6.69
CA ASP A 80 -1.13 0.18 -5.96
C ASP A 80 -0.01 0.00 -4.93
N VAL A 81 0.06 -1.14 -4.24
CA VAL A 81 1.17 -1.48 -3.33
C VAL A 81 2.50 -1.49 -4.08
N ALA A 82 2.56 -2.14 -5.23
CA ALA A 82 3.75 -2.17 -6.08
C ALA A 82 4.14 -0.76 -6.58
N LYS A 83 3.16 0.06 -7.01
CA LYS A 83 3.38 1.46 -7.42
C LYS A 83 3.90 2.33 -6.28
N ARG A 84 3.46 2.11 -5.05
CA ARG A 84 3.94 2.84 -3.87
C ARG A 84 5.38 2.53 -3.56
N LEU A 85 5.79 1.26 -3.67
CA LEU A 85 7.20 0.88 -3.56
C LEU A 85 8.03 1.61 -4.62
N ASP A 86 7.54 1.62 -5.87
CA ASP A 86 8.24 2.27 -6.96
C ASP A 86 8.40 3.78 -6.75
N LYS A 87 7.33 4.48 -6.33
CA LYS A 87 7.39 5.91 -5.96
C LYS A 87 8.41 6.19 -4.86
N ALA A 88 8.55 5.29 -3.88
CA ALA A 88 9.54 5.44 -2.82
C ALA A 88 10.97 5.34 -3.37
N PHE A 89 11.22 4.42 -4.32
CA PHE A 89 12.51 4.31 -5.01
C PHE A 89 12.77 5.50 -5.95
N GLN A 90 11.79 5.94 -6.72
CA GLN A 90 11.91 7.14 -7.57
C GLN A 90 12.26 8.37 -6.73
N ALA A 91 11.61 8.57 -5.58
CA ALA A 91 11.92 9.65 -4.66
C ALA A 91 13.34 9.52 -4.07
N PHE A 92 13.78 8.30 -3.77
CA PHE A 92 15.15 8.03 -3.34
C PHE A 92 16.17 8.43 -4.41
N PHE A 93 16.03 7.93 -5.64
CA PHE A 93 16.95 8.24 -6.74
C PHE A 93 16.96 9.72 -7.10
N ARG A 94 15.79 10.38 -7.08
CA ARG A 94 15.69 11.82 -7.29
C ARG A 94 16.52 12.60 -6.27
N ARG A 95 16.43 12.24 -4.97
CA ARG A 95 17.22 12.91 -3.92
C ARG A 95 18.72 12.66 -4.07
N VAL A 96 19.11 11.43 -4.44
CA VAL A 96 20.51 11.10 -4.76
C VAL A 96 21.02 12.00 -5.88
N GLN A 97 20.24 12.18 -6.95
CA GLN A 97 20.62 13.02 -8.09
C GLN A 97 20.75 14.50 -7.72
N HIS A 98 19.92 15.02 -6.83
CA HIS A 98 20.00 16.41 -6.35
C HIS A 98 21.06 16.63 -5.25
N GLY A 99 21.81 15.60 -4.83
CA GLY A 99 22.78 15.71 -3.74
C GLY A 99 22.17 15.93 -2.36
N GLU A 100 20.86 15.72 -2.20
CA GLU A 100 20.17 15.77 -0.90
C GLU A 100 20.43 14.48 -0.11
N LYS A 101 20.27 14.52 1.23
CA LYS A 101 20.35 13.31 2.07
C LYS A 101 19.24 12.31 1.67
N PRO A 102 19.56 11.21 0.97
CA PRO A 102 18.56 10.32 0.42
C PRO A 102 18.13 9.29 1.47
N GLY A 103 16.81 9.11 1.62
CA GLY A 103 16.26 8.11 2.53
C GLY A 103 15.91 6.83 1.80
N TYR A 104 16.65 5.75 2.04
CA TYR A 104 16.38 4.46 1.40
C TYR A 104 15.01 3.88 1.85
N PRO A 105 14.21 3.27 0.95
CA PRO A 105 12.93 2.65 1.31
C PRO A 105 13.08 1.60 2.42
N ARG A 106 12.28 1.73 3.47
CA ARG A 106 12.33 0.86 4.67
C ARG A 106 11.17 -0.12 4.69
N PHE A 107 11.36 -1.23 5.41
CA PHE A 107 10.28 -2.17 5.69
C PHE A 107 9.11 -1.47 6.41
N GLN A 108 7.90 -1.92 6.09
CA GLN A 108 6.66 -1.39 6.62
C GLN A 108 6.26 -2.14 7.88
N GLY A 109 6.10 -1.40 8.98
CA GLY A 109 5.51 -1.91 10.23
C GLY A 109 3.97 -1.90 10.19
N LYS A 110 3.33 -2.52 11.19
CA LYS A 110 1.85 -2.60 11.28
C LYS A 110 1.16 -1.23 11.17
N ASN A 111 1.78 -0.17 11.71
CA ASN A 111 1.17 1.16 11.77
C ASN A 111 1.45 2.05 10.55
N ARG A 112 2.31 1.62 9.60
CA ARG A 112 2.81 2.48 8.51
C ARG A 112 2.15 2.21 7.16
N LEU A 113 1.47 1.08 7.00
CA LEU A 113 0.73 0.83 5.76
C LEU A 113 -0.56 1.66 5.73
N ILE A 114 -0.47 2.85 5.13
CA ILE A 114 -1.64 3.67 4.84
C ILE A 114 -2.39 2.99 3.70
N ALA A 115 -3.66 2.65 3.94
CA ALA A 115 -4.56 2.00 2.99
C ALA A 115 -4.52 2.63 1.58
N SER A 116 -4.76 1.81 0.55
CA SER A 116 -4.80 2.20 -0.85
C SER A 116 -5.80 3.36 -1.10
N PRO A 117 -5.59 4.27 -2.08
CA PRO A 117 -6.50 5.38 -2.35
C PRO A 117 -7.91 4.95 -2.74
N ILE A 118 -8.08 3.69 -3.14
CA ILE A 118 -9.40 3.10 -3.45
C ILE A 118 -10.30 3.08 -2.19
N LEU A 119 -9.70 3.06 -0.98
CA LEU A 119 -10.39 3.28 0.29
C LEU A 119 -10.43 4.77 0.71
N ASN A 120 -9.63 5.63 0.08
CA ASN A 120 -9.52 7.06 0.40
C ASN A 120 -10.25 7.98 -0.59
N SER A 121 -11.04 7.46 -1.53
CA SER A 121 -11.86 8.30 -2.44
C SER A 121 -12.89 9.17 -1.70
N GLY A 122 -13.05 9.00 -0.38
CA GLY A 122 -13.88 9.86 0.48
C GLY A 122 -13.19 10.48 1.70
N SER A 123 -11.91 10.24 1.99
CA SER A 123 -11.28 10.85 3.17
C SER A 123 -9.77 11.05 3.05
N ARG A 124 -9.35 12.32 2.94
CA ARG A 124 -8.03 12.75 3.43
C ARG A 124 -8.05 12.65 4.96
N SER A 125 -7.86 11.45 5.51
CA SER A 125 -7.48 11.32 6.92
C SER A 125 -5.97 11.15 7.00
N LYS A 126 -5.30 12.13 7.60
CA LYS A 126 -3.91 11.99 8.05
C LYS A 126 -3.91 11.14 9.33
N GLY A 127 -4.23 9.86 9.21
CA GLY A 127 -4.25 8.94 10.34
C GLY A 127 -3.96 7.52 9.88
N SER A 128 -3.13 6.81 10.63
CA SER A 128 -2.99 5.37 10.48
C SER A 128 -4.33 4.73 10.81
N PHE A 129 -4.79 3.72 10.07
CA PHE A 129 -6.04 3.01 10.39
C PHE A 129 -6.01 2.47 11.85
N SER A 130 -4.82 2.18 12.38
CA SER A 130 -4.59 1.80 13.77
C SER A 130 -4.87 2.91 14.81
N SER A 131 -4.74 4.19 14.46
CA SER A 131 -5.08 5.28 15.38
C SER A 131 -6.59 5.46 15.54
N TYR A 132 -7.38 5.12 14.52
CA TYR A 132 -8.83 5.21 14.56
C TYR A 132 -9.49 4.10 15.39
N LEU A 133 -8.90 2.89 15.41
CA LEU A 133 -9.40 1.79 16.25
C LEU A 133 -9.13 2.00 17.74
N ARG A 134 -8.02 2.67 18.12
CA ARG A 134 -7.75 2.98 19.53
C ARG A 134 -8.66 4.08 20.08
N SER A 135 -9.04 5.07 19.26
CA SER A 135 -10.02 6.10 19.66
C SER A 135 -11.45 5.58 19.81
N ALA A 136 -11.74 4.34 19.38
CA ALA A 136 -13.06 3.72 19.50
C ALA A 136 -13.18 2.76 20.71
N THR A 137 -12.15 2.69 21.57
CA THR A 137 -12.15 1.81 22.76
C THR A 137 -12.24 2.56 24.09
N PHE A 138 -12.48 3.87 24.07
CA PHE A 138 -12.73 4.65 25.29
C PHE A 138 -13.66 5.83 24.96
N ALA A 139 -14.96 5.55 24.86
CA ALA A 139 -16.07 6.48 25.05
C ALA A 139 -17.37 5.66 25.09
#